data_AF-A0A926BWB7-F1
#
_entry.id   AF-A0A926BWB7-F1
#
_cell.length_a   1.000
_cell.length_b   1.000
_cell.length_c   1.000
_cell.angle_alpha   90.00
_cell.angle_beta   90.00
_cell.angle_gamma   90.00
#
_symmetry.space_group_name_H-M   'P 1'
#
loop_
_entity.id
_entity.type
_entity.pdbx_description
1 polymer ?
#
loop_
_entity_poly.entity_id
_entity_poly.type
_entity_poly.pdbx_seq_one_letter_code
_entity_poly.pdbx_strand_id
1 'polypeptide(L)'
;MNFLSQKITTFLVVGLLVILIGTPVGLFKLTRGGSDGVAGSYLLLFALAALLLVLLDRFLVNHIPAGWLSAIELVALLAGYGYISSDSRATTVDISANPSPYFVLIWAKNPADAAPLRRVFPFNKTITVSDTNVIWLDYREFPVTTVTVPASWDGTQSRGVSQTDARIESAYVYVPASRPITAAEADSLVRQVIN
;
A
#
# COMPACT_ATOMS: atom_id res chain seq x y z
N MET A 1 38.10 -3.47 -23.04
CA MET A 1 37.07 -2.42 -23.21
C MET A 1 36.44 -2.14 -21.85
N ASN A 2 36.66 -0.95 -21.27
CA ASN A 2 36.00 -0.56 -20.03
C ASN A 2 34.55 -0.19 -20.31
N PHE A 3 33.64 -1.17 -20.20
CA PHE A 3 32.20 -1.01 -20.44
C PHE A 3 31.54 0.08 -19.57
N LEU A 4 32.19 0.47 -18.46
CA LEU A 4 31.67 1.41 -17.46
C LEU A 4 32.31 2.80 -17.49
N SER A 5 33.43 3.04 -18.20
CA SER A 5 34.30 4.18 -17.86
C SER A 5 34.31 5.39 -18.79
N GLN A 6 33.48 5.46 -19.85
CA GLN A 6 33.65 6.53 -20.84
C GLN A 6 32.57 7.62 -20.83
N LYS A 7 31.35 7.34 -20.35
CA LYS A 7 30.25 8.32 -20.39
C LYS A 7 29.30 8.09 -19.22
N ILE A 8 29.39 8.94 -18.20
CA ILE A 8 28.50 8.88 -17.02
C ILE A 8 27.13 9.43 -17.43
N THR A 9 26.06 8.70 -17.10
CA THR A 9 24.66 9.10 -17.32
C THR A 9 23.85 8.96 -16.03
N THR A 10 22.64 9.52 -16.02
CA THR A 10 21.76 9.53 -14.86
C THR A 10 21.37 8.10 -14.47
N PHE A 11 20.97 7.27 -15.43
CA PHE A 11 20.58 5.88 -15.16
C PHE A 11 21.75 5.02 -14.70
N LEU A 12 22.97 5.27 -15.18
CA LEU A 12 24.14 4.56 -14.69
C LEU A 12 24.34 4.83 -13.19
N VAL A 13 24.35 6.09 -12.77
CA VAL A 13 24.61 6.46 -11.37
C VAL A 13 23.46 6.00 -10.47
N VAL A 14 22.22 6.36 -10.81
CA VAL A 14 21.04 6.03 -10.00
C VAL A 14 20.81 4.52 -9.99
N GLY A 15 20.93 3.86 -11.14
CA GLY A 15 20.74 2.41 -11.26
C GLY A 15 21.76 1.62 -10.45
N LEU A 16 23.04 1.98 -10.50
CA LEU A 16 24.06 1.34 -9.67
C LEU A 16 23.79 1.55 -8.17
N LEU A 17 23.37 2.75 -7.74
CA LEU A 17 22.99 2.98 -6.35
C LEU A 17 21.81 2.11 -5.92
N VAL A 18 20.77 2.01 -6.76
CA VAL A 18 19.61 1.15 -6.50
C VAL A 18 20.02 -0.32 -6.40
N ILE A 19 20.92 -0.80 -7.26
CA ILE A 19 21.39 -2.19 -7.21
C ILE A 19 22.22 -2.44 -5.93
N LEU A 20 23.19 -1.57 -5.64
CA LEU A 20 24.12 -1.72 -4.52
C LEU A 20 23.43 -1.65 -3.16
N ILE A 21 22.39 -0.84 -3.03
CA ILE A 21 21.63 -0.69 -1.77
C ILE A 21 20.42 -1.63 -1.75
N GLY A 22 19.67 -1.69 -2.85
CA GLY A 22 18.42 -2.46 -2.94
C GLY A 22 18.63 -3.96 -2.85
N THR A 23 19.73 -4.49 -3.41
CA THR A 23 19.98 -5.94 -3.36
C THR A 23 20.27 -6.44 -1.93
N PRO A 24 21.21 -5.86 -1.16
CA PRO A 24 21.44 -6.29 0.22
C PRO A 24 20.20 -6.10 1.10
N VAL A 25 19.49 -4.98 0.99
CA VAL A 25 18.30 -4.71 1.79
C VAL A 25 17.15 -5.66 1.43
N GLY A 26 16.95 -5.92 0.13
CA GLY A 26 15.94 -6.86 -0.37
C GLY A 26 16.19 -8.28 0.12
N LEU A 27 17.43 -8.76 0.01
CA LEU A 27 17.84 -10.07 0.54
C LEU A 27 17.65 -10.16 2.06
N PHE A 28 18.05 -9.13 2.80
CA PHE A 28 17.87 -9.08 4.24
C PHE A 28 16.38 -9.17 4.62
N LYS A 29 15.52 -8.38 3.95
CA LYS A 29 14.07 -8.39 4.21
C LYS A 29 13.41 -9.72 3.87
N LEU A 30 13.86 -10.42 2.82
CA LEU A 30 13.38 -11.76 2.50
C LEU A 30 13.55 -12.75 3.66
N THR A 31 14.59 -12.60 4.49
CA THR A 31 14.82 -13.50 5.63
C THR A 31 13.83 -13.32 6.78
N ARG A 32 13.10 -12.20 6.84
CA ARG A 32 12.21 -11.85 7.96
C ARG A 32 10.80 -12.45 7.87
N GLY A 33 10.46 -13.16 6.79
CA GLY A 33 9.11 -13.67 6.56
C GLY A 33 8.07 -12.54 6.58
N GLY A 34 6.78 -12.85 6.67
CA GLY A 34 5.78 -11.78 6.90
C GLY A 34 5.68 -10.75 5.77
N SER A 35 5.08 -9.59 6.06
CA SER A 35 5.01 -8.41 5.17
C SER A 35 6.41 -7.94 4.73
N ASP A 36 7.38 -8.02 5.64
CA ASP A 36 8.78 -7.69 5.35
C ASP A 36 9.37 -8.55 4.22
N GLY A 37 9.06 -9.85 4.17
CA GLY A 37 9.52 -10.73 3.09
C GLY A 37 8.95 -10.35 1.73
N VAL A 38 7.69 -9.92 1.69
CA VAL A 38 7.05 -9.42 0.46
C VAL A 38 7.65 -8.07 0.04
N ALA A 39 7.94 -7.17 0.98
CA ALA A 39 8.68 -5.94 0.69
C ALA A 39 10.09 -6.25 0.15
N GLY A 40 10.74 -7.30 0.67
CA GLY A 40 12.03 -7.78 0.19
C GLY A 40 12.00 -8.23 -1.26
N SER A 41 11.00 -9.01 -1.68
CA SER A 41 10.88 -9.44 -3.08
C SER A 41 10.66 -8.26 -4.04
N TYR A 42 9.88 -7.24 -3.64
CA TYR A 42 9.72 -6.02 -4.44
C TYR A 42 11.02 -5.25 -4.61
N LEU A 43 11.80 -5.09 -3.54
CA LEU A 43 13.10 -4.42 -3.63
C LEU A 43 14.05 -5.11 -4.61
N LEU A 44 14.02 -6.45 -4.64
CA LEU A 44 14.83 -7.21 -5.60
C LEU A 44 14.32 -7.08 -7.04
N LEU A 45 13.00 -7.03 -7.26
CA LEU A 45 12.44 -6.76 -8.58
C LEU A 45 12.84 -5.35 -9.07
N PHE A 46 12.82 -4.35 -8.18
CA PHE A 46 13.32 -3.01 -8.51
C PHE A 46 14.82 -3.00 -8.82
N ALA A 47 15.64 -3.73 -8.06
CA ALA A 47 17.06 -3.86 -8.34
C ALA A 47 17.33 -4.54 -9.69
N LEU A 48 16.55 -5.56 -10.04
CA LEU A 48 16.61 -6.22 -11.35
C LEU A 48 16.20 -5.27 -12.48
N ALA A 49 15.12 -4.51 -12.31
CA ALA A 49 14.70 -3.50 -13.29
C ALA A 49 15.78 -2.42 -13.48
N ALA A 50 16.41 -1.95 -12.39
CA ALA A 50 17.53 -1.02 -12.45
C ALA A 50 18.72 -1.60 -13.22
N LEU A 51 19.04 -2.88 -13.03
CA LEU A 51 20.09 -3.54 -13.81
C LEU A 51 19.77 -3.55 -15.30
N LEU A 52 18.54 -3.89 -15.69
CA LEU A 52 18.11 -3.86 -17.09
C LEU A 52 18.19 -2.45 -17.69
N LEU A 53 17.78 -1.43 -16.93
CA LEU A 53 17.88 -0.03 -17.35
C LEU A 53 19.33 0.41 -17.53
N VAL A 54 20.24 0.03 -16.63
CA VAL A 54 21.67 0.31 -16.77
C VAL A 54 22.22 -0.36 -18.03
N LEU A 55 21.90 -1.62 -18.29
CA LEU A 55 22.35 -2.32 -19.50
C LEU A 55 21.83 -1.63 -20.78
N LEU A 56 20.57 -1.21 -20.78
CA LEU A 56 19.98 -0.46 -21.89
C LEU A 56 20.67 0.91 -22.08
N ASP A 57 20.88 1.65 -21.01
CA ASP A 57 21.60 2.93 -21.05
C ASP A 57 23.03 2.77 -21.61
N ARG A 58 23.77 1.73 -21.18
CA ARG A 58 25.11 1.43 -21.74
C ARG A 58 25.08 1.13 -23.24
N PHE A 59 24.00 0.52 -23.73
CA PHE A 59 23.80 0.31 -25.16
C PHE A 59 23.49 1.64 -25.89
N LEU A 60 22.64 2.49 -25.31
CA LEU A 60 22.18 3.74 -25.90
C LEU A 60 23.26 4.84 -25.91
N VAL A 61 24.16 4.88 -24.95
CA VAL A 61 25.23 5.91 -24.85
C VAL A 61 26.24 5.86 -26.01
N ASN A 62 26.24 4.76 -26.76
CA ASN A 62 27.01 4.60 -28.00
C ASN A 62 26.33 5.25 -29.20
N HIS A 63 25.00 5.45 -29.15
CA HIS A 63 24.19 5.99 -30.24
C HIS A 63 23.74 7.43 -29.99
N ILE A 64 23.63 7.83 -28.71
CA ILE A 64 23.12 9.13 -28.29
C ILE A 64 24.19 9.85 -27.46
N PRO A 65 24.40 11.18 -27.64
CA PRO A 65 25.28 11.95 -26.79
C PRO A 65 24.86 11.85 -25.31
N ALA A 66 25.82 11.59 -24.41
CA ALA A 66 25.55 11.31 -23.00
C ALA A 66 24.75 12.40 -22.29
N GLY A 67 24.98 13.68 -22.63
CA GLY A 67 24.23 14.80 -22.06
C GLY A 67 22.75 14.77 -22.43
N TRP A 68 22.44 14.48 -23.70
CA TRP A 68 21.06 14.35 -24.17
C TRP A 68 20.37 13.13 -23.58
N LEU A 69 21.08 11.99 -23.54
CA LEU A 69 20.56 10.78 -22.90
C LEU A 69 20.24 11.03 -21.41
N SER A 70 21.16 11.67 -20.68
CA SER A 70 20.96 12.00 -19.26
C SER A 70 19.77 12.93 -19.02
N ALA A 71 19.49 13.87 -19.93
CA ALA A 71 18.33 14.74 -19.84
C ALA A 71 17.01 13.97 -20.04
N ILE A 72 16.96 13.09 -21.05
CA ILE A 72 15.80 12.21 -21.30
C ILE A 72 15.55 11.31 -20.08
N GLU A 73 16.60 10.70 -19.55
CA GLU A 73 16.56 9.86 -18.36
C GLU A 73 16.03 10.61 -17.13
N LEU A 74 16.48 11.84 -16.91
CA LEU A 74 16.01 12.66 -15.80
C LEU A 74 14.52 12.97 -15.93
N VAL A 75 14.06 13.33 -17.14
CA VAL A 75 12.63 13.55 -17.41
C VAL A 75 11.84 12.27 -17.19
N ALA A 76 12.35 11.11 -17.61
CA ALA A 76 11.69 9.82 -17.38
C ALA A 76 11.60 9.47 -15.88
N LEU A 77 12.65 9.74 -15.09
CA LEU A 77 12.61 9.57 -13.63
C LEU A 77 11.57 10.49 -12.97
N LEU A 78 11.55 11.76 -13.36
CA LEU A 78 10.58 12.72 -12.84
C LEU A 78 9.14 12.35 -13.23
N ALA A 79 8.91 11.91 -14.46
CA ALA A 79 7.61 11.43 -14.92
C ALA A 79 7.18 10.16 -14.18
N GLY A 80 8.08 9.19 -14.01
CA GLY A 80 7.81 7.98 -13.25
C GLY A 80 7.52 8.27 -11.78
N TYR A 81 8.30 9.16 -11.16
CA TYR A 81 8.04 9.63 -9.80
C TYR A 81 6.70 10.35 -9.70
N GLY A 82 6.39 11.24 -10.66
CA GLY A 82 5.11 11.93 -10.75
C GLY A 82 3.94 10.94 -10.85
N TYR A 83 4.06 9.92 -11.70
CA TYR A 83 3.06 8.88 -11.84
C TYR A 83 2.84 8.10 -10.53
N ILE A 84 3.92 7.59 -9.93
CA ILE A 84 3.85 6.82 -8.67
C ILE A 84 3.32 7.68 -7.51
N SER A 85 3.68 8.96 -7.44
CA SER A 85 3.20 9.88 -6.40
C SER A 85 1.76 10.35 -6.64
N SER A 86 1.32 10.43 -7.90
CA SER A 86 -0.05 10.79 -8.28
C SER A 86 -1.07 9.67 -8.07
N ASP A 87 -0.62 8.41 -8.00
CA ASP A 87 -1.49 7.28 -7.69
C ASP A 87 -1.87 7.34 -6.20
N SER A 88 -2.87 8.17 -5.90
CA SER A 88 -3.49 8.29 -4.59
C SER A 88 -3.88 6.90 -4.10
N ARG A 89 -3.35 6.54 -2.93
CA ARG A 89 -3.39 5.22 -2.29
C ARG A 89 -4.79 4.87 -1.76
N ALA A 90 -5.82 5.01 -2.58
CA ALA A 90 -7.19 4.81 -2.16
C ALA A 90 -7.44 3.32 -1.93
N THR A 91 -7.43 2.90 -0.67
CA THR A 91 -7.83 1.55 -0.28
C THR A 91 -9.35 1.51 -0.18
N THR A 92 -9.97 0.55 -0.86
CA THR A 92 -11.41 0.30 -0.81
C THR A 92 -11.67 -0.93 0.07
N VAL A 93 -12.52 -0.80 1.08
CA VAL A 93 -13.02 -1.95 1.84
C VAL A 93 -14.38 -2.31 1.25
N ASP A 94 -14.47 -3.47 0.60
CA ASP A 94 -15.69 -3.96 0.00
C ASP A 94 -16.39 -4.95 0.94
N ILE A 95 -17.48 -4.49 1.54
CA ILE A 95 -18.33 -5.27 2.43
C ILE A 95 -19.66 -5.62 1.75
N SER A 96 -19.77 -5.47 0.43
CA SER A 96 -21.04 -5.69 -0.31
C SER A 96 -21.59 -7.12 -0.18
N ALA A 97 -20.70 -8.10 0.00
CA ALA A 97 -21.04 -9.49 0.24
C ALA A 97 -21.35 -9.82 1.71
N ASN A 98 -21.15 -8.88 2.63
CA ASN A 98 -21.42 -9.10 4.05
C ASN A 98 -22.93 -8.98 4.34
N PRO A 99 -23.60 -10.03 4.83
CA PRO A 99 -25.04 -10.02 5.09
C PRO A 99 -25.44 -9.27 6.36
N SER A 100 -24.48 -8.80 7.15
CA SER A 100 -24.72 -8.27 8.49
C SER A 100 -25.35 -6.87 8.48
N PRO A 101 -26.06 -6.51 9.55
CA PRO A 101 -26.74 -5.22 9.65
C PRO A 101 -25.82 -4.06 10.07
N TYR A 102 -24.55 -4.35 10.36
CA TYR A 102 -23.53 -3.36 10.68
C TYR A 102 -22.14 -3.90 10.31
N PHE A 103 -21.18 -2.99 10.19
CA PHE A 103 -19.78 -3.31 9.97
C PHE A 103 -18.89 -2.37 10.78
N VAL A 104 -17.82 -2.90 11.39
CA VAL A 104 -16.90 -2.15 12.24
C VAL A 104 -15.53 -2.13 11.59
N LEU A 105 -15.04 -0.92 11.30
CA LEU A 105 -13.70 -0.68 10.80
C LEU A 105 -12.83 -0.16 11.94
N ILE A 106 -11.79 -0.90 12.29
CA ILE A 106 -10.88 -0.55 13.38
C ILE A 106 -9.50 -0.27 12.81
N TRP A 107 -8.94 0.89 13.16
CA TRP A 107 -7.54 1.20 12.92
C TRP A 107 -6.73 0.87 14.18
N ALA A 108 -5.85 -0.12 14.05
CA ALA A 108 -4.94 -0.54 15.09
C ALA A 108 -3.76 0.43 15.22
N LYS A 109 -3.34 0.71 16.47
CA LYS A 109 -2.08 1.42 16.75
C LYS A 109 -0.86 0.54 16.49
N ASN A 110 -0.98 -0.76 16.76
CA ASN A 110 0.09 -1.74 16.58
C ASN A 110 -0.25 -2.69 15.41
N PRO A 111 0.64 -2.87 14.42
CA PRO A 111 0.43 -3.79 13.30
C PRO A 111 0.17 -5.22 13.74
N ALA A 112 0.68 -5.63 14.91
CA ALA A 112 0.45 -6.96 15.47
C ALA A 112 -1.02 -7.23 15.82
N ASP A 113 -1.81 -6.17 16.07
CA ASP A 113 -3.25 -6.28 16.36
C ASP A 113 -4.11 -6.21 15.09
N ALA A 114 -3.51 -5.89 13.92
CA ALA A 114 -4.23 -5.83 12.66
C ALA A 114 -4.57 -7.23 12.15
N ALA A 115 -5.69 -7.36 11.45
CA ALA A 115 -6.08 -8.62 10.84
C ALA A 115 -4.98 -9.05 9.85
N PRO A 116 -4.63 -10.34 9.79
CA PRO A 116 -3.74 -10.85 8.76
C PRO A 116 -4.53 -10.85 7.45
N LEU A 117 -4.72 -9.68 6.87
CA LEU A 117 -5.25 -9.55 5.53
C LEU A 117 -4.35 -10.39 4.65
N ARG A 118 -4.90 -11.50 4.14
CA ARG A 118 -4.25 -12.38 3.17
C ARG A 118 -3.75 -11.46 2.08
N ARG A 119 -2.44 -11.19 2.14
CA ARG A 119 -1.78 -10.01 1.60
C ARG A 119 -2.29 -9.74 0.20
N VAL A 120 -3.23 -8.82 0.12
CA VAL A 120 -3.70 -8.34 -1.16
C VAL A 120 -2.51 -7.56 -1.73
N PHE A 121 -2.06 -7.95 -2.92
CA PHE A 121 -0.92 -7.32 -3.59
C PHE A 121 -1.07 -5.79 -3.55
N PRO A 122 0.02 -5.01 -3.51
CA PRO A 122 -0.01 -3.54 -3.49
C PRO A 122 -0.72 -2.92 -4.70
N PHE A 123 -1.09 -3.74 -5.70
CA PHE A 123 -1.85 -3.37 -6.89
C PHE A 123 -3.35 -3.63 -6.77
N ASN A 124 -3.78 -4.54 -5.89
CA ASN A 124 -5.19 -4.80 -5.66
C ASN A 124 -5.62 -4.04 -4.40
N LYS A 125 -6.25 -2.89 -4.63
CA LYS A 125 -6.61 -1.90 -3.60
C LYS A 125 -7.95 -2.21 -2.93
N THR A 126 -8.56 -3.37 -3.23
CA THR A 126 -9.85 -3.78 -2.69
C THR A 126 -9.67 -4.90 -1.67
N ILE A 127 -10.11 -4.64 -0.45
CA ILE A 127 -10.19 -5.63 0.61
C ILE A 127 -11.64 -6.10 0.68
N THR A 128 -11.91 -7.30 0.17
CA THR A 128 -13.25 -7.90 0.25
C THR A 128 -13.44 -8.61 1.58
N VAL A 129 -14.50 -8.27 2.29
CA VAL A 129 -14.88 -8.89 3.56
C VAL A 129 -16.28 -9.47 3.42
N SER A 130 -16.41 -10.79 3.56
CA SER A 130 -17.68 -11.50 3.35
C SER A 130 -18.23 -12.17 4.61
N ASP A 131 -17.35 -12.57 5.52
CA ASP A 131 -17.65 -13.50 6.62
C ASP A 131 -17.46 -12.89 8.02
N THR A 132 -16.94 -11.67 8.11
CA THR A 132 -16.74 -10.97 9.39
C THR A 132 -17.34 -9.58 9.38
N ASN A 133 -17.86 -9.16 10.53
CA ASN A 133 -18.45 -7.83 10.72
C ASN A 133 -17.43 -6.80 11.20
N VAL A 134 -16.16 -7.21 11.26
CA VAL A 134 -15.05 -6.39 11.69
C VAL A 134 -13.84 -6.64 10.84
N ILE A 135 -13.08 -5.58 10.62
CA ILE A 135 -11.73 -5.65 10.11
C ILE A 135 -10.82 -4.73 10.92
N TRP A 136 -9.65 -5.24 11.27
CA TRP A 136 -8.59 -4.47 11.92
C TRP A 136 -7.53 -4.12 10.87
N LEU A 137 -7.27 -2.83 10.68
CA LEU A 137 -6.32 -2.30 9.71
C LEU A 137 -5.17 -1.59 10.40
N ASP A 138 -3.98 -1.68 9.82
CA ASP A 138 -2.87 -0.81 10.20
C ASP A 138 -3.09 0.60 9.63
N TYR A 139 -3.23 1.58 10.52
CA TYR A 139 -3.38 3.00 10.18
C TYR A 139 -2.28 3.55 9.28
N ARG A 140 -1.06 3.00 9.38
CA ARG A 140 0.09 3.47 8.61
C ARG A 140 0.15 2.91 7.20
N GLU A 141 -0.40 1.72 6.99
CA GLU A 141 -0.31 1.01 5.71
C GLU A 141 -1.56 1.22 4.84
N PHE A 142 -2.74 1.38 5.44
CA PHE A 142 -4.01 1.38 4.72
C PHE A 142 -4.89 2.60 5.06
N PRO A 143 -4.67 3.76 4.40
CA PRO A 143 -5.65 4.84 4.41
C PRO A 143 -6.89 4.37 3.62
N VAL A 144 -7.96 4.01 4.34
CA VAL A 144 -9.25 3.66 3.72
C VAL A 144 -9.87 4.93 3.16
N THR A 145 -10.15 4.92 1.87
CA THR A 145 -10.71 6.08 1.16
C THR A 145 -12.17 5.84 0.79
N THR A 146 -12.58 4.58 0.63
CA THR A 146 -13.95 4.21 0.29
C THR A 146 -14.35 2.91 0.98
N VAL A 147 -15.59 2.83 1.44
CA VAL A 147 -16.21 1.57 1.90
C VAL A 147 -17.39 1.27 0.97
N THR A 148 -17.31 0.16 0.24
CA THR A 148 -18.41 -0.32 -0.62
C THR A 148 -19.35 -1.15 0.22
N VAL A 149 -20.61 -0.75 0.31
CA VAL A 149 -21.61 -1.39 1.18
C VAL A 149 -22.57 -2.32 0.42
N PRO A 150 -23.29 -3.22 1.12
CA PRO A 150 -24.32 -4.03 0.50
C PRO A 150 -25.40 -3.18 -0.17
N ALA A 151 -25.90 -3.63 -1.32
CA ALA A 151 -27.01 -2.95 -2.01
C ALA A 151 -28.28 -2.84 -1.12
N SER A 152 -28.42 -3.74 -0.15
CA SER A 152 -29.51 -3.73 0.83
C SER A 152 -29.45 -2.58 1.84
N TRP A 153 -28.33 -1.88 1.96
CA TRP A 153 -28.13 -0.85 2.98
C TRP A 153 -28.72 0.52 2.59
N ASP A 154 -29.16 0.70 1.34
CA ASP A 154 -29.76 1.93 0.80
C ASP A 154 -28.98 3.20 1.20
N GLY A 155 -27.65 3.12 1.05
CA GLY A 155 -26.71 4.13 1.54
C GLY A 155 -25.97 3.69 2.80
N THR A 156 -25.22 4.61 3.42
CA THR A 156 -24.40 4.29 4.58
C THR A 156 -24.33 5.47 5.52
N GLN A 157 -24.43 5.20 6.82
CA GLN A 157 -23.99 6.14 7.84
C GLN A 157 -22.76 5.57 8.53
N SER A 158 -21.78 6.42 8.77
CA SER A 158 -20.62 6.10 9.59
C SER A 158 -20.62 6.94 10.86
N ARG A 159 -20.23 6.33 11.97
CA ARG A 159 -20.03 7.02 13.24
C ARG A 159 -18.67 6.65 13.81
N GLY A 160 -17.84 7.67 14.02
CA GLY A 160 -16.59 7.53 14.75
C GLY A 160 -16.85 7.29 16.23
N VAL A 161 -16.07 6.41 16.84
CA VAL A 161 -16.14 6.04 18.25
C VAL A 161 -14.94 6.63 18.99
N SER A 162 -15.20 7.23 20.15
CA SER A 162 -14.15 7.77 21.02
C SER A 162 -13.34 6.63 21.63
N GLN A 163 -12.01 6.78 21.65
CA GLN A 163 -11.04 5.73 22.03
C GLN A 163 -11.52 4.88 23.23
N THR A 164 -11.91 3.64 22.92
CA THR A 164 -12.47 2.72 23.90
C THR A 164 -11.45 1.70 24.40
N ASP A 165 -10.35 1.51 23.66
CA ASP A 165 -9.26 0.56 23.93
C ASP A 165 -7.92 1.21 23.56
N ALA A 166 -6.87 0.95 24.33
CA ALA A 166 -5.53 1.49 24.12
C ALA A 166 -4.91 1.06 22.78
N ARG A 167 -5.32 -0.08 22.23
CA ARG A 167 -4.87 -0.64 20.94
C ARG A 167 -5.47 0.07 19.73
N ILE A 168 -6.52 0.86 19.92
CA ILE A 168 -7.28 1.47 18.83
C ILE A 168 -6.86 2.93 18.65
N GLU A 169 -6.49 3.28 17.42
CA GLU A 169 -6.25 4.65 17.02
C GLU A 169 -7.58 5.35 16.72
N SER A 170 -8.40 4.70 15.90
CA SER A 170 -9.77 5.13 15.60
C SER A 170 -10.64 3.94 15.20
N ALA A 171 -11.95 4.04 15.44
CA ALA A 171 -12.91 3.03 15.02
C ALA A 171 -14.16 3.70 14.44
N TYR A 172 -14.72 3.10 13.40
CA TYR A 172 -15.90 3.59 12.71
C TYR A 172 -16.89 2.46 12.53
N VAL A 173 -18.13 2.71 12.93
CA VAL A 173 -19.24 1.78 12.73
C VAL A 173 -20.03 2.25 11.52
N TYR A 174 -20.20 1.36 10.56
CA TYR A 174 -20.98 1.54 9.34
C TYR A 174 -22.30 0.77 9.48
N VAL A 175 -23.40 1.43 9.13
CA VAL A 175 -24.75 0.87 9.17
C VAL A 175 -25.58 1.33 7.95
N PRO A 176 -26.66 0.62 7.60
CA PRO A 176 -27.64 1.09 6.63
C PRO A 176 -28.15 2.49 6.94
N ALA A 177 -28.39 3.31 5.91
CA ALA A 177 -28.94 4.66 6.11
C ALA A 177 -30.33 4.64 6.76
N SER A 178 -31.08 3.55 6.56
CA SER A 178 -32.39 3.29 7.16
C SER A 178 -32.34 3.00 8.67
N ARG A 179 -31.15 2.71 9.24
CA ARG A 179 -30.96 2.42 10.67
C ARG A 179 -29.88 3.32 11.27
N PRO A 180 -30.18 4.59 11.57
CA PRO A 180 -29.23 5.46 12.26
C PRO A 180 -28.94 4.93 13.66
N ILE A 181 -27.66 4.95 14.05
CA ILE A 181 -27.20 4.52 15.37
C ILE A 181 -26.74 5.69 16.23
N THR A 182 -26.97 5.56 17.54
CA THR A 182 -26.50 6.54 18.54
C THR A 182 -25.00 6.35 18.84
N ALA A 183 -24.37 7.34 19.48
CA ALA A 183 -22.98 7.21 19.93
C ALA A 183 -22.81 6.06 20.93
N ALA A 184 -23.73 5.91 21.89
CA ALA A 184 -23.68 4.83 22.86
C ALA A 184 -23.83 3.44 22.21
N GLU A 185 -24.67 3.32 21.18
CA GLU A 185 -24.82 2.07 20.42
C GLU A 185 -23.55 1.77 19.61
N ALA A 186 -22.96 2.77 18.96
CA ALA A 186 -21.70 2.61 18.23
C ALA A 186 -20.56 2.15 19.17
N ASP A 187 -20.42 2.80 20.33
CA ASP A 187 -19.43 2.43 21.34
C ASP A 187 -19.67 0.99 21.85
N SER A 188 -20.92 0.59 22.05
CA SER A 188 -21.28 -0.76 22.48
C SER A 188 -20.90 -1.80 21.42
N LEU A 189 -21.20 -1.55 20.15
CA LEU A 189 -20.85 -2.45 19.04
C LEU A 189 -19.34 -2.61 18.92
N VAL A 190 -18.58 -1.53 19.06
CA VAL A 190 -17.11 -1.58 19.07
C VAL A 190 -16.61 -2.43 20.24
N ARG A 191 -17.12 -2.24 21.47
CA ARG A 191 -16.74 -3.06 22.63
C ARG A 191 -17.06 -4.54 22.46
N GLN A 192 -18.20 -4.88 21.85
CA GLN A 192 -18.59 -6.28 21.62
C GLN A 192 -17.62 -7.01 20.69
N VAL A 193 -17.01 -6.28 19.77
CA VAL A 193 -16.15 -6.82 18.72
C VAL A 193 -14.67 -6.89 19.14
N ILE A 194 -14.30 -6.12 20.18
CA ILE A 194 -12.93 -6.09 20.73
C ILE A 194 -12.70 -7.20 21.78
N ASN A 195 -13.76 -7.62 22.48
CA ASN A 195 -13.73 -8.67 23.50
C ASN A 195 -13.69 -10.07 22.89
#